data_AF-A0A0F9AC84-F1
#
_entry.id   AF-A0A0F9AC84-F1
#
_cell.length_a   1.000
_cell.length_b   1.000
_cell.length_c   1.000
_cell.angle_alpha   90.00
_cell.angle_beta   90.00
_cell.angle_gamma   90.00
#
_symmetry.space_group_name_H-M   'P 1'
#
loop_
_entity.id
_entity.type
_entity.pdbx_description
1 polymer ?
#
loop_
_entity_poly.entity_id
_entity_poly.type
_entity_poly.pdbx_seq_one_letter_code
_entity_poly.pdbx_strand_id
1 'polypeptide(L)'
;VKPKIYRAAKRFGLYSFSEMTEHHIGLIAASGVLINLFFAIIGYLIGFSDFARLSIYYAFFNIIPFSDLDGNKIFFGSIVLWSFLVALILIGLGYVFFGI
;
A
#
# COMPACT_ATOMS: atom_id res chain seq x y z
N VAL A 1 2.18 -4.36 15.93
CA VAL A 1 1.00 -4.80 16.73
C VAL A 1 0.98 -6.33 16.77
N LYS A 2 1.02 -6.97 17.95
CA LYS A 2 0.94 -8.45 18.06
C LYS A 2 -0.54 -8.88 17.99
N PRO A 3 -0.94 -9.81 17.10
CA PRO A 3 -2.31 -10.30 17.08
C PRO A 3 -2.58 -11.12 18.35
N LYS A 4 -3.53 -10.67 19.16
CA LYS A 4 -4.03 -11.43 20.31
C LYS A 4 -5.18 -12.29 19.83
N ILE A 5 -5.02 -13.61 19.92
CA ILE A 5 -6.07 -14.58 19.62
C ILE A 5 -7.08 -14.52 20.77
N TYR A 6 -8.17 -13.76 20.61
CA TYR A 6 -9.28 -13.77 21.56
C TYR A 6 -10.52 -14.37 20.89
N ARG A 7 -11.01 -15.48 21.46
CA ARG A 7 -12.24 -16.13 21.01
C ARG A 7 -13.45 -15.27 21.38
N ALA A 8 -13.96 -14.49 20.43
CA ALA A 8 -15.25 -13.81 20.58
C ALA A 8 -16.42 -14.81 20.54
N ALA A 9 -17.47 -14.51 21.29
CA ALA A 9 -18.47 -15.43 21.82
C ALA A 9 -19.27 -16.27 20.79
N LYS A 10 -19.63 -17.48 21.26
CA LYS A 10 -20.42 -18.52 20.58
C LYS A 10 -21.90 -18.13 20.45
N ARG A 11 -22.40 -17.92 19.22
CA ARG A 11 -23.84 -18.12 18.89
C ARG A 11 -24.07 -18.39 17.39
N PHE A 12 -24.65 -19.55 17.12
CA PHE A 12 -25.33 -20.01 15.89
C PHE A 12 -24.61 -19.91 14.52
N GLY A 13 -24.06 -21.05 14.09
CA GLY A 13 -24.25 -21.59 12.73
C GLY A 13 -23.43 -21.03 11.58
N LEU A 14 -22.83 -19.84 11.72
CA LEU A 14 -22.01 -19.24 10.68
C LEU A 14 -20.69 -18.79 11.32
N TYR A 15 -19.58 -19.40 10.92
CA TYR A 15 -18.25 -18.95 11.32
C TYR A 15 -18.01 -17.55 10.73
N SER A 16 -18.36 -16.51 11.48
CA SER A 16 -17.89 -15.15 11.20
C SER A 16 -16.67 -14.89 12.07
N PHE A 17 -15.50 -15.19 11.52
CA PHE A 17 -14.25 -14.70 12.10
C PHE A 17 -14.20 -13.18 11.84
N SER A 18 -14.48 -12.37 12.86
CA SER A 18 -14.34 -10.91 12.83
C SER A 18 -12.87 -10.44 12.94
N GLU A 19 -11.89 -11.33 12.76
CA GLU A 19 -10.48 -11.00 12.88
C GLU A 19 -9.93 -10.46 11.56
N MET A 20 -9.36 -9.25 11.58
CA MET A 20 -8.64 -8.70 10.43
C MET A 20 -7.41 -9.57 10.16
N THR A 21 -7.43 -10.29 9.04
CA THR A 21 -6.28 -11.09 8.61
C THR A 21 -5.17 -10.19 8.06
N GLU A 22 -3.94 -10.71 8.03
CA GLU A 22 -2.78 -10.01 7.43
C GLU A 22 -3.04 -9.60 5.98
N HIS A 23 -3.82 -10.40 5.24
CA HIS A 23 -4.25 -10.06 3.89
C HIS A 23 -5.14 -8.82 3.83
N HIS A 24 -6.10 -8.65 4.76
CA HIS A 24 -6.93 -7.45 4.81
C HIS A 24 -6.11 -6.22 5.18
N ILE A 25 -5.17 -6.36 6.12
CA ILE A 25 -4.25 -5.28 6.50
C ILE A 25 -3.36 -4.88 5.31
N GLY A 26 -2.85 -5.87 4.57
CA GLY A 26 -2.07 -5.65 3.35
C GLY A 26 -2.89 -4.94 2.25
N LEU A 27 -4.15 -5.30 2.06
CA LEU A 27 -5.04 -4.61 1.10
C LEU A 27 -5.31 -3.15 1.47
N ILE A 28 -5.50 -2.86 2.76
CA ILE A 28 -5.70 -1.48 3.25
C ILE A 28 -4.42 -0.66 3.07
N ALA A 29 -3.27 -1.23 3.39
CA ALA A 29 -1.99 -0.56 3.16
C ALA A 29 -1.74 -0.32 1.65
N ALA A 30 -2.05 -1.31 0.81
CA ALA A 30 -1.93 -1.21 -0.64
C ALA A 30 -2.85 -0.14 -1.25
N SER A 31 -4.08 0.00 -0.75
CA SER A 31 -5.01 1.01 -1.25
C SER A 31 -4.51 2.43 -0.99
N GLY A 32 -3.86 2.68 0.16
CA GLY A 32 -3.21 3.96 0.45
C GLY A 32 -2.12 4.31 -0.55
N VAL A 33 -1.25 3.35 -0.89
CA VAL A 33 -0.19 3.53 -1.89
C VAL A 33 -0.79 3.76 -3.29
N LEU A 34 -1.82 3.01 -3.68
CA LEU A 34 -2.51 3.15 -4.96
C LEU A 34 -3.17 4.52 -5.12
N ILE A 35 -3.88 4.99 -4.08
CA ILE A 35 -4.53 6.31 -4.09
C ILE A 35 -3.48 7.42 -4.22
N ASN A 36 -2.34 7.28 -3.53
CA ASN A 36 -1.26 8.26 -3.65
C ASN A 36 -0.65 8.29 -5.08
N LEU A 37 -0.48 7.14 -5.73
CA LEU A 37 -0.06 7.09 -7.14
C LEU A 37 -1.11 7.71 -8.08
N PHE A 38 -2.39 7.47 -7.81
CA PHE A 38 -3.48 8.10 -8.56
C PHE A 38 -3.45 9.63 -8.44
N PHE A 39 -3.21 10.16 -7.23
CA PHE A 39 -3.03 11.59 -7.02
C PHE A 39 -1.77 12.14 -7.70
N ALA A 40 -0.69 11.36 -7.78
CA ALA A 40 0.50 11.78 -8.53
C ALA A 40 0.16 12.02 -10.02
N ILE A 41 -0.62 11.12 -10.62
CA ILE A 41 -1.08 11.25 -12.03
C ILE A 41 -1.97 12.48 -12.20
N ILE A 42 -2.96 12.67 -11.32
CA ILE A 42 -3.84 13.84 -11.36
C ILE A 42 -3.03 15.14 -11.19
N GLY A 43 -2.11 15.17 -10.23
CA GLY A 43 -1.24 16.32 -9.99
C GLY A 43 -0.44 16.69 -11.23
N TYR A 44 0.12 15.69 -11.91
CA TYR A 44 0.82 15.89 -13.18
C TYR A 44 -0.10 16.48 -14.27
N LEU A 45 -1.32 15.94 -14.43
CA LEU A 45 -2.28 16.41 -15.44
C LEU A 45 -2.76 17.85 -15.21
N ILE A 46 -2.81 18.32 -13.96
CA ILE A 46 -3.23 19.69 -13.60
C ILE A 46 -2.03 20.67 -13.62
N GLY A 47 -0.81 20.18 -13.87
CA GLY A 47 0.40 21.01 -13.94
C GLY A 47 1.15 21.17 -12.60
N PHE A 48 0.75 20.43 -11.56
CA PHE A 48 1.46 20.37 -10.28
C PHE A 48 2.57 19.31 -10.33
N SER A 49 3.61 19.57 -11.12
CA SER A 49 4.74 18.67 -11.33
C SER A 49 5.52 18.35 -10.03
N ASP A 50 5.67 19.32 -9.14
CA ASP A 50 6.36 19.12 -7.86
C ASP A 50 5.56 18.22 -6.92
N PHE A 51 4.23 18.37 -6.90
CA PHE A 51 3.35 17.49 -6.14
C PHE A 51 3.42 16.05 -6.67
N ALA A 52 3.38 15.86 -7.99
CA ALA A 52 3.52 14.53 -8.60
C ALA A 52 4.85 13.85 -8.22
N ARG A 53 5.95 14.60 -8.25
CA ARG A 53 7.28 14.12 -7.82
C ARG A 53 7.28 13.71 -6.34
N LEU A 54 6.78 14.57 -5.46
CA LEU A 54 6.71 14.30 -4.02
C LEU A 54 5.83 13.09 -3.72
N SER A 55 4.69 12.94 -4.41
CA SER A 55 3.83 11.77 -4.27
C SER A 55 4.52 10.49 -4.71
N ILE A 56 5.28 10.49 -5.80
CA ILE A 56 6.04 9.31 -6.25
C ILE A 56 7.15 8.97 -5.26
N TYR A 57 7.89 9.94 -4.74
CA TYR A 57 8.89 9.70 -3.69
C TYR A 57 8.26 9.16 -2.40
N TYR A 58 7.13 9.69 -1.98
CA TYR A 58 6.38 9.19 -0.84
C TYR A 58 5.93 7.73 -1.05
N ALA A 59 5.43 7.39 -2.24
CA ALA A 59 5.07 6.01 -2.58
C ALA A 59 6.29 5.07 -2.51
N PHE A 60 7.43 5.52 -3.03
CA PHE A 60 8.69 4.77 -2.99
C PHE A 60 9.15 4.48 -1.57
N PHE A 61 9.20 5.48 -0.70
CA PHE A 61 9.59 5.21 0.69
C PHE A 61 8.59 4.32 1.42
N ASN A 62 7.30 4.46 1.15
CA ASN A 62 6.28 3.63 1.79
C ASN A 62 6.28 2.18 1.37
N ILE A 63 6.67 1.83 0.13
CA ILE A 63 6.64 0.44 -0.33
C ILE A 63 7.83 -0.40 0.16
N ILE A 64 8.87 0.24 0.71
CA ILE A 64 10.04 -0.46 1.26
C ILE A 64 9.56 -1.34 2.44
N PRO A 65 9.81 -2.67 2.40
CA PRO A 65 9.38 -3.59 3.45
C PRO A 65 10.31 -3.49 4.66
N PHE A 66 10.28 -2.35 5.34
CA PHE A 66 11.13 -2.05 6.49
C PHE A 66 10.31 -1.53 7.67
N SER A 67 10.55 -2.12 8.85
CA SER A 67 9.96 -1.68 10.12
C SER A 67 8.42 -1.60 10.07
N ASP A 68 7.82 -0.48 10.46
CA ASP A 68 6.37 -0.25 10.52
C ASP A 68 5.77 0.41 9.26
N LEU A 69 6.57 0.55 8.18
CA LEU A 69 6.10 1.09 6.90
C LEU A 69 5.01 0.22 6.28
N ASP A 70 4.16 0.84 5.46
CA ASP A 70 3.03 0.16 4.83
C ASP A 70 3.48 -0.96 3.88
N GLY A 71 4.66 -0.82 3.27
CA GLY A 71 5.31 -1.84 2.45
C GLY A 71 5.52 -3.16 3.18
N ASN A 72 5.78 -3.12 4.49
CA ASN A 72 5.91 -4.32 5.30
C ASN A 72 4.57 -5.07 5.44
N LYS A 73 3.49 -4.32 5.67
CA LYS A 73 2.13 -4.85 5.78
C LYS A 73 1.66 -5.45 4.45
N ILE A 74 2.00 -4.82 3.33
CA ILE A 74 1.69 -5.31 1.98
C ILE A 74 2.52 -6.56 1.65
N PHE A 75 3.81 -6.56 1.97
CA PHE A 75 4.72 -7.69 1.73
C PHE A 75 4.26 -8.96 2.45
N PHE A 76 3.90 -8.85 3.74
CA PHE A 76 3.39 -9.99 4.51
C PHE A 76 1.94 -10.35 4.18
N GLY A 77 1.11 -9.38 3.77
CA GLY A 77 -0.27 -9.65 3.35
C GLY A 77 -0.38 -10.33 1.98
N SER A 78 0.40 -9.88 1.00
CA SER A 78 0.46 -10.46 -0.35
C SER A 78 1.73 -10.04 -1.10
N ILE A 79 2.67 -10.98 -1.25
CA ILE A 79 3.92 -10.76 -1.99
C ILE A 79 3.68 -10.38 -3.46
N VAL A 80 2.60 -10.90 -4.07
CA VAL A 80 2.22 -10.61 -5.46
C VAL A 80 1.79 -9.16 -5.58
N LEU A 81 0.94 -8.70 -4.67
CA LEU A 81 0.48 -7.31 -4.64
C LEU A 81 1.63 -6.34 -4.36
N TRP A 82 2.51 -6.68 -3.43
CA TRP A 82 3.71 -5.90 -3.16
C TRP A 82 4.60 -5.77 -4.40
N SER A 83 4.91 -6.89 -5.07
CA SER A 83 5.77 -6.90 -6.27
C SER A 83 5.17 -6.07 -7.40
N PHE A 84 3.85 -6.15 -7.59
CA PHE A 84 3.12 -5.35 -8.57
C PHE A 84 3.22 -3.84 -8.28
N LEU A 85 3.02 -3.43 -7.02
CA LEU A 85 3.12 -2.03 -6.62
C LEU A 85 4.55 -1.50 -6.74
N VAL A 86 5.55 -2.29 -6.36
CA VAL A 86 6.96 -1.94 -6.54
C VAL A 86 7.25 -1.68 -8.02
N ALA A 87 6.80 -2.55 -8.92
CA ALA A 87 7.01 -2.36 -10.35
C ALA A 87 6.40 -1.04 -10.86
N LEU A 88 5.17 -0.71 -10.46
CA LEU A 88 4.52 0.56 -10.82
C LEU A 88 5.29 1.77 -10.29
N ILE A 89 5.76 1.71 -9.05
CA ILE A 89 6.51 2.81 -8.43
C ILE A 89 7.87 2.99 -9.11
N LEU A 90 8.55 1.92 -9.49
CA LEU A 90 9.82 1.99 -10.22
C LEU A 90 9.64 2.64 -11.60
N ILE A 91 8.54 2.34 -12.30
CA ILE A 91 8.19 3.03 -13.55
C ILE A 91 7.95 4.52 -13.30
N GLY A 92 7.18 4.86 -12.25
CA GLY A 92 6.94 6.25 -11.86
C GLY A 92 8.23 6.99 -11.49
N LEU A 93 9.16 6.36 -10.78
CA LEU A 93 10.47 6.93 -10.47
C LEU A 93 11.30 7.14 -11.73
N GLY A 94 11.31 6.18 -12.66
CA GLY A 94 11.96 6.36 -13.95
C GLY A 94 11.42 7.59 -14.67
N TYR A 95 10.10 7.79 -14.67
CA TYR A 95 9.50 8.99 -15.23
C TYR A 95 9.95 10.28 -14.53
N VAL A 96 10.09 10.28 -13.20
CA VAL A 96 10.59 11.45 -12.46
C VAL A 96 12.04 11.80 -12.80
N PHE A 97 12.91 10.80 -13.04
CA PHE A 97 14.33 11.03 -13.34
C PHE A 97 14.62 11.31 -14.83
N PHE A 98 13.83 10.75 -15.76
CA PHE A 98 14.06 10.87 -17.20
C PHE A 98 13.07 11.82 -17.90
N GLY A 99 11.89 12.05 -17.34
CA GLY A 99 10.78 12.77 -17.96
C GLY A 99 10.68 14.25 -17.55
N ILE A 100 11.62 14.76 -16.75
CA ILE A 100 11.70 16.16 -16.31
C ILE A 100 13.11 16.68 -16.55
#